data_AF-V5HC36-F1
#
_entry.id   AF-V5HC36-F1
#
_cell.length_a   1.000
_cell.length_b   1.000
_cell.length_c   1.000
_cell.angle_alpha   90.00
_cell.angle_beta   90.00
_cell.angle_gamma   90.00
#
_symmetry.space_group_name_H-M   'P 1'
#
loop_
_entity.id
_entity.type
_entity.pdbx_description
1 polymer ?
#
loop_
_entity_poly.entity_id
_entity_poly.type
_entity_poly.pdbx_seq_one_letter_code
_entity_poly.pdbx_strand_id
1 'polypeptide(L)'
;MLLLKPLSLGFFQAMVNIENAHATPSAHRLRGYFEDATLEFGQSCTELWLKYITFELKHAEGKPECAGVLYQRAVKALKDELVDEFIARYSLLDPGQAEMDD
;
A
#
# COMPACT_ATOMS: atom_id res chain seq x y z
N MET A 1 5.91 -8.35 -13.98
CA MET A 1 6.98 -8.06 -13.01
C MET A 1 7.87 -6.99 -13.61
N LEU A 2 8.18 -5.95 -12.84
CA LEU A 2 9.25 -5.03 -13.22
C LEU A 2 10.57 -5.82 -13.31
N LEU A 3 11.43 -5.46 -14.26
CA LEU A 3 12.75 -6.07 -14.40
C LEU A 3 13.70 -5.70 -13.24
N LEU A 4 13.34 -4.71 -12.43
CA LEU A 4 14.12 -4.20 -11.30
C LEU A 4 13.19 -3.97 -10.10
N LYS A 5 13.61 -4.49 -8.94
CA LYS A 5 12.98 -4.21 -7.64
C LYS A 5 13.25 -2.77 -7.22
N PRO A 6 12.40 -2.16 -6.36
CA PRO A 6 12.65 -0.81 -5.88
C PRO A 6 13.95 -0.74 -5.07
N LEU A 7 14.86 0.15 -5.46
CA LEU A 7 16.17 0.29 -4.81
C LEU A 7 16.12 1.03 -3.47
N SER A 8 15.04 1.77 -3.21
CA SER A 8 14.78 2.46 -1.95
C SER A 8 13.29 2.81 -1.83
N LEU A 9 12.84 3.18 -0.62
CA LEU A 9 11.48 3.71 -0.40
C LEU A 9 11.23 5.00 -1.21
N GLY A 10 12.24 5.86 -1.35
CA GLY A 10 12.14 7.07 -2.18
C GLY A 10 11.97 6.75 -3.66
N PHE A 11 12.69 5.74 -4.17
CA PHE A 11 12.53 5.26 -5.53
C PHE A 11 11.15 4.64 -5.75
N PHE A 12 10.67 3.82 -4.81
CA PHE A 12 9.31 3.30 -4.82
C PHE A 12 8.26 4.42 -4.87
N GLN A 13 8.39 5.45 -4.02
CA GLN A 13 7.46 6.57 -4.01
C GLN A 13 7.47 7.33 -5.36
N ALA A 14 8.63 7.48 -5.99
CA ALA A 14 8.72 8.08 -7.32
C ALA A 14 7.97 7.26 -8.39
N MET A 15 8.06 5.92 -8.37
CA MET A 15 7.32 5.06 -9.30
C MET A 15 5.80 5.20 -9.13
N VAL A 16 5.31 5.22 -7.88
CA VAL A 16 3.88 5.43 -7.58
C VAL A 16 3.43 6.81 -8.06
N ASN A 17 4.22 7.85 -7.80
CA ASN A 17 3.89 9.22 -8.22
C ASN A 17 3.83 9.34 -9.75
N ILE A 18 4.77 8.72 -10.47
CA ILE A 18 4.79 8.73 -11.94
C ILE A 18 3.54 8.03 -12.49
N GLU A 19 3.18 6.85 -11.97
CA GLU A 19 2.00 6.14 -12.45
C GLU A 19 0.70 6.88 -12.14
N ASN A 20 0.60 7.49 -10.96
CA ASN A 20 -0.56 8.33 -10.59
C ASN A 20 -0.65 9.64 -11.39
N ALA A 21 0.45 10.09 -12.02
CA ALA A 21 0.44 11.26 -12.89
C ALA A 21 -0.09 10.97 -14.30
N HIS A 22 -0.27 9.70 -14.67
CA HIS A 22 -0.91 9.33 -15.93
C HIS A 22 -2.41 9.71 -15.90
N ALA A 23 -2.97 10.03 -17.07
CA ALA A 23 -4.40 10.34 -17.21
C ALA A 23 -5.30 9.18 -16.73
N THR A 24 -4.82 7.94 -16.88
CA THR A 24 -5.47 6.72 -16.40
C THR A 24 -4.43 5.87 -15.66
N PRO A 25 -4.25 6.06 -14.34
CA PRO A 25 -3.30 5.28 -13.55
C PRO A 25 -3.65 3.79 -13.58
N SER A 26 -2.66 2.93 -13.85
CA SER A 26 -2.88 1.49 -13.92
C SER A 26 -2.83 0.87 -12.52
N ALA A 27 -3.98 0.44 -12.01
CA ALA A 27 -4.05 -0.30 -10.74
C ALA A 27 -3.22 -1.60 -10.78
N HIS A 28 -3.09 -2.25 -11.94
CA HIS A 28 -2.23 -3.42 -12.10
C HIS A 28 -0.75 -3.10 -11.89
N ARG A 29 -0.25 -1.97 -12.43
CA ARG A 29 1.13 -1.53 -12.22
C ARG A 29 1.38 -1.12 -10.77
N LEU A 30 0.48 -0.32 -10.21
CA LEU A 30 0.56 0.13 -8.82
C LEU A 30 0.65 -1.05 -7.85
N ARG A 31 -0.21 -2.08 -8.01
CA ARG A 31 -0.10 -3.33 -7.24
C ARG A 31 1.26 -3.98 -7.38
N GLY A 32 1.77 -4.10 -8.61
CA GLY A 32 3.11 -4.63 -8.85
C GLY A 32 4.18 -3.86 -8.07
N TYR A 33 4.10 -2.53 -8.02
CA TYR A 33 5.06 -1.71 -7.28
C TYR A 33 4.96 -1.92 -5.78
N PHE A 34 3.75 -2.01 -5.24
CA PHE A 34 3.53 -2.30 -3.82
C PHE A 34 3.98 -3.72 -3.44
N GLU A 35 3.72 -4.72 -4.28
CA GLU A 35 4.21 -6.09 -4.07
C GLU A 35 5.75 -6.11 -4.03
N ASP A 36 6.41 -5.52 -5.02
CA ASP A 36 7.88 -5.46 -5.05
C ASP A 36 8.44 -4.68 -3.84
N ALA A 37 7.80 -3.59 -3.43
CA ALA A 37 8.23 -2.82 -2.27
C ALA A 37 8.00 -3.56 -0.95
N THR A 38 6.89 -4.28 -0.79
CA THR A 38 6.61 -5.02 0.46
C THR A 38 7.54 -6.22 0.62
N LEU A 39 7.98 -6.83 -0.48
CA LEU A 39 9.03 -7.84 -0.45
C LEU A 39 10.37 -7.29 0.06
N GLU A 40 10.75 -6.06 -0.34
CA GLU A 40 12.05 -5.47 0.02
C GLU A 40 12.04 -4.75 1.38
N PHE A 41 10.97 -4.00 1.70
CA PHE A 41 10.93 -3.11 2.86
C PHE A 41 9.83 -3.44 3.87
N GLY A 42 8.93 -4.38 3.54
CA GLY A 42 7.71 -4.63 4.30
C GLY A 42 7.93 -5.12 5.73
N GLN A 43 9.10 -5.68 6.06
CA GLN A 43 9.41 -6.09 7.43
C GLN A 43 9.69 -4.91 8.37
N SER A 44 10.00 -3.73 7.83
CA SER A 44 10.50 -2.58 8.60
C SER A 44 9.76 -1.27 8.32
N CYS A 45 8.66 -1.32 7.57
CA CYS A 45 7.94 -0.13 7.15
C CYS A 45 6.42 -0.32 7.26
N THR A 46 5.84 0.16 8.35
CA THR A 46 4.40 0.17 8.62
C THR A 46 3.65 0.98 7.56
N GLU A 47 4.19 2.15 7.19
CA GLU A 47 3.63 3.05 6.19
C GLU A 47 3.42 2.43 4.83
N LEU A 48 4.32 1.54 4.41
CA LEU A 48 4.20 0.90 3.12
C LEU A 48 2.94 0.03 3.04
N TRP A 49 2.66 -0.74 4.10
CA TRP A 49 1.45 -1.55 4.20
C TRP A 49 0.19 -0.70 4.27
N LEU A 50 0.19 0.37 5.06
CA LEU A 50 -0.95 1.28 5.16
C LEU A 50 -1.25 1.97 3.83
N LYS A 51 -0.22 2.40 3.10
CA LYS A 51 -0.38 2.96 1.74
C LYS A 51 -0.95 1.93 0.76
N TYR A 52 -0.50 0.67 0.83
CA TYR A 52 -1.00 -0.37 -0.07
C TYR A 52 -2.48 -0.68 0.21
N ILE A 53 -2.84 -0.84 1.48
CA ILE A 53 -4.22 -1.04 1.91
C ILE A 53 -5.09 0.16 1.47
N THR A 54 -4.62 1.38 1.71
CA THR A 54 -5.32 2.60 1.29
C THR A 54 -5.54 2.64 -0.21
N PHE A 55 -4.55 2.23 -0.99
CA PHE A 55 -4.67 2.12 -2.44
C PHE A 55 -5.80 1.14 -2.83
N GLU A 56 -5.87 -0.06 -2.24
CA GLU A 56 -6.94 -1.01 -2.56
C GLU A 56 -8.32 -0.52 -2.13
N LEU A 57 -8.41 0.26 -1.06
CA LEU A 57 -9.67 0.82 -0.56
C LEU A 57 -10.16 2.03 -1.38
N LYS A 58 -9.26 2.89 -1.88
CA LYS A 58 -9.62 4.21 -2.43
C LYS A 58 -9.45 4.35 -3.94
N HIS A 59 -8.61 3.54 -4.58
CA HIS A 59 -8.42 3.63 -6.02
C HIS A 59 -9.66 3.14 -6.77
N ALA A 60 -10.04 3.77 -7.89
CA ALA A 60 -11.25 3.44 -8.64
C ALA A 60 -11.29 1.97 -9.10
N GLU A 61 -10.13 1.43 -9.51
CA GLU A 61 -9.92 0.00 -9.82
C GLU A 61 -9.27 -0.78 -8.66
N GLY A 62 -9.40 -0.29 -7.43
CA GLY A 62 -8.98 -0.97 -6.20
C GLY A 62 -9.81 -2.22 -5.93
N LYS A 63 -9.35 -3.05 -5.00
CA LYS A 63 -10.02 -4.27 -4.53
C LYS A 63 -10.17 -4.21 -3.01
N PRO A 64 -11.19 -3.50 -2.49
CA PRO A 64 -11.41 -3.35 -1.06
C PRO A 64 -11.50 -4.70 -0.32
N GLU A 65 -11.98 -5.75 -0.98
CA GLU A 65 -12.04 -7.11 -0.46
C GLU A 65 -10.65 -7.71 -0.13
N CYS A 66 -9.58 -7.19 -0.74
CA CYS A 66 -8.21 -7.61 -0.46
C CYS A 66 -7.61 -6.92 0.78
N ALA A 67 -8.22 -5.86 1.32
CA ALA A 67 -7.67 -5.10 2.45
C ALA A 67 -7.45 -5.97 3.69
N GLY A 68 -8.39 -6.86 4.00
CA GLY A 68 -8.25 -7.81 5.11
C GLY A 68 -7.08 -8.77 4.92
N VAL A 69 -6.85 -9.26 3.68
CA VAL A 69 -5.72 -10.13 3.35
C VAL A 69 -4.39 -9.36 3.49
N LEU A 70 -4.34 -8.11 3.04
CA LEU A 70 -3.15 -7.26 3.17
C LEU A 70 -2.82 -6.92 4.62
N TYR A 71 -3.84 -6.65 5.46
CA TYR A 71 -3.66 -6.49 6.90
C TYR A 71 -3.00 -7.72 7.52
N GLN A 72 -3.51 -8.92 7.21
CA GLN A 72 -2.94 -10.17 7.72
C GLN A 72 -1.52 -10.41 7.23
N ARG A 73 -1.19 -10.01 6.00
CA ARG A 73 0.18 -10.07 5.47
C ARG A 73 1.11 -9.11 6.21
N ALA A 74 0.66 -7.88 6.47
CA ALA A 74 1.43 -6.87 7.19
C ALA A 74 1.80 -7.35 8.61
N VAL A 75 0.81 -7.83 9.37
CA VAL A 75 1.01 -8.36 10.73
C VAL A 75 2.02 -9.52 10.75
N LYS A 76 2.04 -10.37 9.72
CA LYS A 76 3.00 -11.49 9.62
C LYS A 76 4.39 -11.09 9.15
N ALA A 77 4.50 -10.02 8.36
CA ALA A 77 5.75 -9.62 7.73
C ALA A 77 6.54 -8.64 8.60
N LEU A 78 5.86 -7.72 9.28
CA LEU A 78 6.49 -6.72 10.12
C LEU A 78 7.24 -7.36 11.29
N LYS A 79 8.36 -6.75 11.68
CA LYS A 79 9.01 -7.04 12.95
C LYS A 79 8.05 -6.79 14.11
N ASP A 80 8.12 -7.62 15.14
CA ASP A 80 7.21 -7.58 16.30
C ASP A 80 7.06 -6.18 16.91
N GLU A 81 8.16 -5.43 17.01
CA GLU A 81 8.20 -4.05 17.55
C GLU A 81 7.37 -3.02 16.76
N LEU A 82 7.01 -3.33 15.51
CA LEU A 82 6.23 -2.47 14.61
C LEU A 82 4.77 -2.92 14.47
N VAL A 83 4.41 -4.12 14.95
CA VAL A 83 3.07 -4.69 14.76
C VAL A 83 2.02 -3.88 15.50
N ASP A 84 2.27 -3.52 16.76
CA ASP A 84 1.32 -2.73 17.56
C ASP A 84 1.11 -1.33 16.97
N GLU A 85 2.18 -0.68 16.49
CA GLU A 85 2.07 0.61 15.78
C GLU A 85 1.21 0.46 14.52
N PHE A 86 1.46 -0.57 13.71
CA PHE A 86 0.69 -0.83 12.51
C PHE A 86 -0.80 -1.04 12.80
N ILE A 87 -1.14 -1.84 13.81
CA ILE A 87 -2.53 -2.11 14.20
C ILE A 87 -3.22 -0.82 14.66
N ALA A 88 -2.55 -0.02 15.50
CA ALA A 88 -3.08 1.25 15.98
C ALA A 88 -3.32 2.25 14.85
N ARG A 89 -2.45 2.27 13.82
CA ARG A 89 -2.61 3.16 12.67
C ARG A 89 -3.63 2.65 11.66
N TYR A 90 -3.72 1.35 11.48
CA TYR A 90 -4.73 0.72 10.63
C TYR A 90 -6.14 0.95 11.17
N SER A 91 -6.35 0.93 12.50
CA SER A 91 -7.68 1.18 13.09
C SER A 91 -8.18 2.61 12.89
N LEU A 92 -7.26 3.57 12.67
CA LEU A 92 -7.58 4.95 12.31
C LEU A 92 -7.85 5.14 10.81
N LEU A 93 -7.55 4.12 10.00
CA LEU A 93 -7.72 4.14 8.56
C LEU A 93 -9.20 3.89 8.28
N ASP A 94 -10.01 4.94 8.42
CA ASP A 94 -11.46 4.88 8.26
C ASP A 94 -11.82 4.45 6.82
N PRO A 95 -12.38 3.26 6.60
CA PRO A 95 -12.84 2.84 5.29
C PRO A 95 -14.14 3.57 4.85
N GLY A 96 -14.70 4.46 5.70
CA GLY A 96 -16.01 5.10 5.50
C GLY A 96 -16.03 6.53 4.96
N GLN A 97 -14.91 7.23 4.74
CA GLN A 97 -14.89 8.63 4.27
C GLN A 97 -14.50 8.78 2.78
N ALA A 98 -15.29 8.20 1.88
CA ALA A 98 -15.23 8.49 0.44
C ALA A 98 -16.55 9.06 -0.13
N GLU A 99 -17.54 9.35 0.72
CA GLU A 99 -18.77 10.05 0.34
C GLU A 99 -18.93 11.28 1.23
N MET A 100 -19.24 12.42 0.60
CA MET A 100 -19.40 13.77 1.16
C MET A 100 -18.16 14.67 1.06
N ASP A 101 -17.76 14.98 -0.18
CA ASP A 101 -17.50 16.38 -0.54
C ASP A 101 -18.48 16.73 -1.67
N ASP A 102 -19.45 17.59 -1.34
CA ASP A 102 -20.52 18.18 -2.16
C ASP A 102 -19.97 19.12 -3.26
#